data_AF-A0A964VSE4-F1
#
_entry.id   AF-A0A964VSE4-F1
#
_cell.length_a   1.000
_cell.length_b   1.000
_cell.length_c   1.000
_cell.angle_alpha   90.00
_cell.angle_beta   90.00
_cell.angle_gamma   90.00
#
_symmetry.space_group_name_H-M   'P 1'
#
loop_
_entity.id
_entity.type
_entity.pdbx_description
1 polymer ?
#
loop_
_entity_poly.entity_id
_entity_poly.type
_entity_poly.pdbx_seq_one_letter_code
_entity_poly.pdbx_strand_id
1 'polypeptide(L)' 'MGKTKTPATGDGYLGEIMVHRITRAVGVVDTVIEAQAGWPPQITLKLKDGSLKKGKLSDFREPTATEREQVPAA' A
#
# COMPACT_ATOMS: atom_id res chain seq x y z
N MET A 1 12.38 0.10 -12.85
CA MET A 1 11.15 0.23 -13.65
C MET A 1 9.98 -0.03 -12.73
N GLY A 2 9.22 1.02 -12.35
CA GLY A 2 8.04 0.84 -11.50
C GLY A 2 6.99 0.03 -12.24
N LYS A 3 6.50 -1.06 -11.65
CA LYS A 3 5.40 -1.84 -12.22
C LYS A 3 4.19 -0.92 -12.37
N THR A 4 3.47 -1.03 -13.49
CA THR A 4 2.24 -0.28 -13.72
C THR A 4 1.23 -0.64 -12.63
N LYS A 5 1.01 0.28 -11.69
CA LYS A 5 0.02 0.10 -10.62
C LYS A 5 -1.36 0.07 -11.24
N THR A 6 -2.10 -1.02 -11.04
CA THR A 6 -3.46 -1.17 -11.52
C THR A 6 -4.42 -1.06 -10.34
N PRO A 7 -5.05 0.12 -10.11
CA PRO A 7 -5.90 0.34 -8.93
C PRO A 7 -7.12 -0.57 -8.88
N ALA A 8 -7.57 -1.05 -10.05
CA ALA A 8 -8.72 -1.95 -10.18
C ALA A 8 -8.43 -3.37 -9.69
N THR A 9 -7.20 -3.86 -9.84
CA THR A 9 -6.80 -5.22 -9.44
C THR A 9 -5.90 -5.24 -8.21
N GLY A 10 -5.26 -4.11 -7.86
CA GLY A 10 -4.21 -4.08 -6.84
C GLY A 10 -2.84 -4.53 -7.37
N ASP A 11 -2.73 -4.88 -8.65
CA ASP A 11 -1.47 -5.28 -9.25
C ASP A 11 -0.44 -4.15 -9.25
N GLY A 12 0.83 -4.50 -9.04
CA GLY A 12 1.93 -3.55 -8.95
C GLY A 12 2.04 -2.80 -7.62
N TYR A 13 1.17 -3.07 -6.63
CA TYR A 13 1.27 -2.47 -5.29
C TYR A 13 2.14 -3.27 -4.32
N LEU A 14 2.37 -4.56 -4.56
CA LEU A 14 3.18 -5.39 -3.67
C LEU A 14 4.63 -4.87 -3.58
N GLY A 15 5.12 -4.63 -2.37
CA GLY A 15 6.46 -4.07 -2.13
C GLY A 15 6.55 -2.54 -2.28
N GLU A 16 5.46 -1.86 -2.66
CA GLU A 16 5.45 -0.40 -2.77
C GLU A 16 5.25 0.26 -1.41
N ILE A 17 5.80 1.47 -1.26
CA ILE A 17 5.52 2.31 -0.09
C ILE A 17 4.15 2.96 -0.30
N MET A 18 3.28 2.86 0.69
CA MET A 18 1.93 3.46 0.70
C MET A 18 1.68 4.17 2.03
N VAL A 19 0.74 5.11 2.02
CA VAL A 19 0.34 5.87 3.21
C VAL A 19 -1.14 5.69 3.48
N HIS A 20 -1.49 5.25 4.68
CA HIS A 20 -2.86 5.19 5.13
C HIS A 20 -3.43 6.60 5.31
N ARG A 21 -4.51 6.95 4.60
CA ARG A 21 -5.04 8.33 4.56
C ARG A 21 -5.46 8.87 5.93
N ILE A 22 -6.21 8.08 6.69
CA ILE A 22 -6.76 8.51 7.99
C ILE A 22 -5.65 8.60 9.05
N THR A 23 -4.91 7.51 9.27
CA THR A 23 -3.89 7.44 10.31
C THR A 23 -2.55 8.06 9.93
N ARG A 24 -2.37 8.47 8.66
CA ARG A 24 -1.10 8.96 8.08
C ARG A 24 0.07 8.00 8.26
N ALA A 25 -0.22 6.72 8.49
CA ALA A 25 0.80 5.72 8.72
C ALA A 25 1.45 5.31 7.40
N VAL A 26 2.78 5.31 7.39
CA VAL A 26 3.60 4.97 6.22
C VAL A 26 4.17 3.56 6.39
N GLY A 27 4.11 2.76 5.34
CA GLY A 27 4.67 1.41 5.35
C GLY A 27 4.87 0.84 3.95
N VAL A 28 5.34 -0.40 3.90
CA VAL A 28 5.48 -1.18 2.67
C VAL A 28 4.28 -2.10 2.52
N VAL A 29 3.73 -2.20 1.33
CA VAL A 29 2.66 -3.15 1.04
C VAL A 29 3.23 -4.56 1.08
N ASP A 30 2.79 -5.32 2.07
CA ASP A 30 3.24 -6.68 2.34
C ASP A 30 2.38 -7.72 1.62
N THR A 31 1.08 -7.45 1.49
CA THR A 31 0.15 -8.34 0.80
C THR A 31 -0.85 -7.53 -0.02
N VAL A 32 -1.16 -8.00 -1.22
CA VAL A 32 -2.26 -7.51 -2.05
C VAL A 32 -3.25 -8.65 -2.22
N ILE A 33 -4.52 -8.35 -1.97
CA ILE A 33 -5.66 -9.21 -2.28
C ILE A 33 -6.35 -8.57 -3.48
N GLU A 34 -6.29 -9.25 -4.62
CA GLU A 34 -6.87 -8.75 -5.85
C GLU A 34 -8.39 -8.66 -5.77
N ALA A 35 -8.96 -7.77 -6.58
CA ALA A 35 -10.40 -7.64 -6.70
C ALA A 35 -10.99 -8.95 -7.27
N GLN A 36 -11.88 -9.60 -6.54
CA GLN A 36 -12.56 -10.82 -6.99
C GLN A 36 -14.07 -10.64 -6.90
N ALA A 37 -14.79 -11.00 -7.97
CA ALA A 37 -16.25 -11.13 -8.00
C ALA A 37 -17.03 -9.98 -7.31
N GLY A 38 -16.71 -8.72 -7.66
CA GLY A 38 -17.41 -7.53 -7.14
C GLY A 38 -16.84 -6.94 -5.85
N TRP A 39 -15.80 -7.53 -5.26
CA TRP A 39 -15.11 -6.97 -4.09
C TRP A 39 -13.95 -6.06 -4.52
N PRO A 40 -13.79 -4.87 -3.91
CA PRO A 40 -12.68 -3.98 -4.19
C PRO A 40 -11.36 -4.62 -3.71
N PRO A 41 -10.23 -4.34 -4.39
CA PRO A 41 -8.94 -4.88 -4.00
C PRO A 41 -8.54 -4.33 -2.62
N GLN A 42 -7.91 -5.19 -1.83
CA GLN A 42 -7.45 -4.86 -0.49
C GLN A 42 -5.94 -5.01 -0.41
N ILE A 43 -5.31 -4.14 0.35
CA ILE A 43 -3.88 -4.22 0.59
C ILE A 43 -3.61 -4.27 2.10
N THR A 44 -2.52 -4.91 2.46
CA THR A 44 -1.99 -4.95 3.82
C THR A 44 -0.68 -4.19 3.83
N LEU A 45 -0.67 -3.10 4.58
CA LEU A 45 0.46 -2.21 4.78
C LEU A 45 1.22 -2.62 6.04
N LYS A 46 2.47 -3.03 5.88
CA LYS A 46 3.37 -3.29 6.99
C LYS A 46 4.11 -2.01 7.35
N LEU A 47 3.82 -1.50 8.53
CA LEU A 47 4.42 -0.30 9.09
C LEU A 47 5.81 -0.60 9.67
N LYS A 48 6.61 0.44 9.88
CA LYS A 48 7.97 0.34 10.43
C LYS A 48 8.03 -0.23 11.85
N ASP A 49 6.95 -0.12 12.62
CA ASP A 49 6.80 -0.65 13.97
C ASP A 49 6.42 -2.14 13.98
N GLY A 50 6.30 -2.77 12.79
CA GLY A 50 5.86 -4.15 12.63
C GLY A 50 4.34 -4.32 12.61
N SER A 51 3.57 -3.25 12.83
CA SER A 51 2.11 -3.28 12.77
C SER A 51 1.63 -3.51 11.33
N LEU A 52 0.56 -4.30 11.19
CA LEU A 52 -0.08 -4.56 9.90
C LEU A 52 -1.40 -3.78 9.81
N LYS A 53 -1.58 -3.02 8.74
CA LYS A 53 -2.82 -2.29 8.43
C LYS A 53 -3.43 -2.82 7.15
N LYS A 54 -4.54 -3.54 7.29
CA LYS A 54 -5.36 -3.99 6.16
C LYS A 54 -6.44 -2.96 5.83
N GLY A 55 -6.64 -2.68 4.55
CA GLY A 55 -7.70 -1.77 4.09
C GLY A 55 -7.95 -1.90 2.60
N LYS A 56 -8.92 -1.13 2.08
CA LYS A 56 -9.15 -1.03 0.64
C LYS A 56 -8.08 -0.13 0.03
N LEU A 57 -7.78 -0.33 -1.25
CA LEU A 57 -6.78 0.49 -1.95
C LEU A 57 -7.10 2.00 -1.90
N SER A 58 -8.39 2.38 -1.86
CA SER A 58 -8.87 3.76 -1.68
C SER A 58 -8.51 4.40 -0.33
N ASP A 59 -8.29 3.58 0.70
CA ASP A 59 -7.93 4.05 2.04
C ASP A 59 -6.45 4.46 2.12
N PHE A 60 -5.69 4.16 1.07
CA PHE A 60 -4.28 4.48 0.94
C PHE A 60 -4.06 5.53 -0.15
N ARG A 61 -2.91 6.18 -0.07
CA ARG A 61 -2.42 7.11 -1.09
C ARG A 61 -0.94 6.88 -1.32
N GLU A 62 -0.45 7.43 -2.43
CA GLU A 62 0.98 7.44 -2.67
C GLU A 62 1.71 8.31 -1.63
N PRO A 63 2.89 7.87 -1.19
CA PRO A 63 3.73 8.61 -0.27
C PRO A 63 4.38 9.82 -0.98
N THR A 64 4.52 10.92 -0.25
CA THR A 64 5.35 12.05 -0.65
C THR A 64 6.84 11.68 -0.62
N ALA A 65 7.71 12.50 -1.19
CA ALA A 65 9.16 12.28 -1.15
C ALA A 65 9.67 12.06 0.30
N THR A 66 9.24 12.93 1.23
CA THR A 66 9.59 12.84 2.65
C THR A 66 9.04 11.59 3.33
N GLU A 67 7.88 11.07 2.91
CA GLU A 67 7.32 9.84 3.46
C GLU A 67 8.04 8.60 2.91
N ARG A 68 8.52 8.65 1.67
CA ARG A 68 9.36 7.58 1.09
C ARG A 68 10.69 7.45 1.84
N GLU A 69 11.26 8.55 2.30
CA GLU A 69 12.50 8.55 3.10
C GLU A 69 12.32 7.94 4.50
N GLN A 70 11.09 7.90 5.03
CA GLN A 70 10.81 7.34 6.37
C GLN A 70 10.76 5.82 6.40
N VAL A 71 10.69 5.19 5.23
CA VAL A 71 10.71 3.74 5.08
C VAL A 71 11.99 3.41 4.31
N PRO A 72 12.99 2.78 4.95
CA PRO A 72 14.21 2.41 4.25
C PRO A 72 13.82 1.53 3.05
N ALA A 73 14.22 1.94 1.85
CA ALA A 73 14.09 1.12 0.66
C ALA A 73 14.83 -0.20 0.94
N ALA A 74 14.10 -1.32 0.89
CA ALA A 74 14.69 -2.65 0.96
C ALA A 74 15.44 -2.96 -0.34
#